data_AF-A0A1Y1LB51-F1
#
_entry.id   AF-A0A1Y1LB51-F1
#
_cell.length_a   1.000
_cell.length_b   1.000
_cell.length_c   1.000
_cell.angle_alpha   90.00
_cell.angle_beta   90.00
_cell.angle_gamma   90.00
#
_symmetry.space_group_name_H-M   'P 1'
#
loop_
_entity.id
_entity.type
_entity.pdbx_description
1 polymer ?
#
loop_
_entity_poly.entity_id
_entity_poly.type
_entity_poly.pdbx_seq_one_letter_code
_entity_poly.pdbx_strand_id
1 'polypeptide(L)'
;MDREVTDKNLNRILTKGWLYRGEGNANVVLSLPSCHKILRIKKCDKPQTILQWFLFWIMEIFHWDITSDMQQEKRDLDFYNLIMVPLLGSWYTQPAVSIETTKGDIKKLEFELANFRPEKRKHKGLKVGMASIFVDYAFLPTTFNSFCREGVTYAVEIKPKKGFMEDDRVIDKCQFCVKQYLKIKNQQIKKLSSYCPLDLFSGDTEKICRALKALISNPQNNLRIFCNGVYYYGENTSQDKFYTMLNELFECSDNEYDSTSTRNQS
;
A
#
# COMPACT_ATOMS: atom_id res chain seq x y z
N MET A 1 13.53 1.88 -19.21
CA MET A 1 14.00 1.23 -17.98
C MET A 1 15.04 2.15 -17.35
N ASP A 2 14.71 2.76 -16.21
CA ASP A 2 15.65 3.63 -15.50
C ASP A 2 16.89 2.85 -15.06
N ARG A 3 18.08 3.33 -15.47
CA ARG A 3 19.39 2.72 -15.15
C ARG A 3 19.70 2.67 -13.64
N GLU A 4 18.89 3.31 -12.81
CA GLU A 4 19.09 3.33 -11.35
C GLU A 4 18.59 2.08 -10.62
N VAL A 5 17.69 1.29 -11.21
CA VAL A 5 17.19 0.01 -10.64
C VAL A 5 17.85 -1.19 -11.35
N THR A 6 19.06 -0.99 -11.87
CA THR A 6 19.92 -2.09 -12.33
C THR A 6 20.86 -2.58 -11.23
N ASP A 7 20.93 -1.86 -10.11
CA ASP A 7 21.70 -2.27 -8.95
C ASP A 7 20.88 -3.28 -8.14
N LYS A 8 21.25 -4.56 -8.25
CA LYS A 8 20.62 -5.64 -7.48
C LYS A 8 21.07 -5.68 -6.02
N ASN A 9 21.89 -4.71 -5.57
CA ASN A 9 22.35 -4.66 -4.20
C ASN A 9 21.39 -3.86 -3.30
N LEU A 10 20.66 -4.57 -2.43
CA LEU A 10 19.71 -3.97 -1.51
C LEU A 10 20.34 -2.90 -0.61
N ASN A 11 21.56 -3.11 -0.11
CA ASN A 11 22.22 -2.13 0.77
C ASN A 11 22.42 -0.78 0.08
N ARG A 12 22.84 -0.79 -1.19
CA ARG A 12 23.05 0.46 -1.94
C ARG A 12 21.74 1.20 -2.23
N ILE A 13 20.63 0.47 -2.36
CA ILE A 13 19.30 1.05 -2.47
C ILE A 13 18.91 1.70 -1.13
N LEU A 14 19.08 0.99 -0.02
CA LEU A 14 18.71 1.50 1.30
C LEU A 14 19.57 2.68 1.76
N THR A 15 20.83 2.79 1.34
CA THR A 15 21.69 3.95 1.68
C THR A 15 21.23 5.26 1.05
N LYS A 16 20.40 5.22 -0.02
CA LYS A 16 19.79 6.42 -0.60
C LYS A 16 18.61 6.96 0.23
N GLY A 17 18.27 6.28 1.32
CA GLY A 17 17.16 6.64 2.19
C GLY A 17 15.89 5.87 1.86
N TRP A 18 15.15 5.49 2.89
CA TRP A 18 13.89 4.78 2.78
C TRP A 18 12.92 5.26 3.86
N LEU A 19 11.62 5.10 3.60
CA LEU A 19 10.56 5.43 4.56
C LEU A 19 9.66 4.22 4.77
N TYR A 20 9.25 3.98 6.01
CA TYR A 20 8.23 2.96 6.28
C TYR A 20 6.89 3.38 5.65
N ARG A 21 6.43 2.65 4.62
CA ARG A 21 5.17 2.93 3.91
C ARG A 21 3.99 2.27 4.62
N GLY A 22 4.18 1.05 5.10
CA GLY A 22 3.15 0.30 5.83
C GLY A 22 3.27 -1.21 5.65
N GLU A 23 2.35 -1.95 6.26
CA GLU A 23 2.35 -3.41 6.15
C GLU A 23 0.95 -4.06 6.19
N GLY A 24 0.83 -5.15 5.43
CA GLY A 24 -0.30 -6.08 5.46
C GLY A 24 -0.05 -7.23 6.44
N ASN A 25 -0.75 -8.36 6.29
CA ASN A 25 -0.41 -9.57 7.04
C ASN A 25 0.79 -10.31 6.43
N ALA A 26 0.98 -10.20 5.11
CA ALA A 26 1.95 -11.00 4.36
C ALA A 26 3.23 -10.24 3.99
N ASN A 27 3.19 -8.90 3.91
CA ASN A 27 4.31 -8.09 3.42
C ASN A 27 4.49 -6.81 4.23
N VAL A 28 5.74 -6.36 4.35
CA VAL A 28 6.15 -5.00 4.71
C VAL A 28 6.53 -4.24 3.44
N VAL A 29 6.20 -2.96 3.38
CA VAL A 29 6.51 -2.08 2.26
C VAL A 29 7.31 -0.89 2.77
N LEU A 30 8.43 -0.61 2.10
CA LEU A 30 9.22 0.61 2.26
C LEU A 30 9.10 1.46 1.00
N SER A 31 8.94 2.77 1.15
CA SER A 31 9.11 3.70 0.04
C SER A 31 10.59 4.03 -0.15
N LEU A 32 10.99 4.18 -1.40
CA LEU A 32 12.31 4.62 -1.85
C LEU A 32 12.13 5.93 -2.63
N PRO A 33 12.01 7.07 -1.92
CA PRO A 33 11.59 8.33 -2.54
C PRO A 33 12.53 8.80 -3.63
N SER A 34 13.84 8.56 -3.50
CA SER A 34 14.85 9.01 -4.48
C SER A 34 14.62 8.46 -5.89
N CYS A 35 13.93 7.33 -6.03
CA CYS A 35 13.71 6.68 -7.33
C CYS A 35 12.23 6.36 -7.61
N HIS A 36 11.29 6.88 -6.80
CA HIS A 36 9.84 6.67 -6.94
C HIS A 36 9.48 5.17 -7.00
N LYS A 37 10.15 4.36 -6.18
CA LYS A 37 9.92 2.91 -6.05
C LYS A 37 9.49 2.54 -4.64
N ILE A 38 8.94 1.34 -4.50
CA ILE A 38 8.78 0.69 -3.21
C ILE A 38 9.56 -0.63 -3.16
N LEU A 39 10.06 -0.98 -1.98
CA LEU A 39 10.56 -2.30 -1.67
C LEU A 39 9.50 -3.07 -0.89
N ARG A 40 9.07 -4.21 -1.42
CA ARG A 40 8.13 -5.13 -0.78
C ARG A 40 8.88 -6.37 -0.28
N ILE A 41 8.83 -6.61 1.02
CA ILE A 41 9.47 -7.75 1.67
C ILE A 41 8.40 -8.63 2.29
N LYS A 42 8.46 -9.94 2.02
CA LYS A 42 7.56 -10.91 2.64
C LYS A 42 7.81 -11.04 4.13
N LYS A 43 6.77 -11.42 4.84
CA LYS A 43 6.82 -11.74 6.26
C LYS A 43 6.80 -13.24 6.49
N CYS A 44 7.48 -13.66 7.54
CA CYS A 44 7.48 -15.03 8.04
C CYS A 44 6.97 -15.05 9.48
N ASP A 45 6.41 -16.19 9.89
CA ASP A 45 6.08 -16.41 11.29
C ASP A 45 7.37 -16.59 12.09
N LYS A 46 7.43 -15.94 13.27
CA LYS A 46 8.55 -16.15 14.19
C LYS A 46 8.33 -17.48 14.92
N PRO A 47 9.39 -18.25 15.19
CA PRO A 47 9.27 -19.43 16.03
C PRO A 47 8.69 -19.03 17.39
N GLN A 48 7.62 -19.71 17.79
CA GLN A 48 6.90 -19.43 19.04
C GLN A 48 7.39 -20.28 20.21
N THR A 49 8.10 -21.37 19.92
CA THR A 49 8.65 -22.29 20.93
C THR A 49 10.14 -22.53 20.68
N ILE A 50 10.85 -22.96 21.74
CA ILE A 50 12.27 -23.33 21.65
C ILE A 50 12.47 -24.47 20.64
N LEU A 51 11.55 -25.43 20.59
CA LEU A 51 11.61 -26.53 19.62
C LEU A 51 11.43 -26.03 18.19
N GLN A 52 10.47 -25.13 17.94
CA GLN A 52 10.31 -24.48 16.63
C GLN A 52 11.55 -23.67 16.25
N TRP A 53 12.13 -22.95 17.20
CA TRP A 53 13.37 -22.21 16.98
C TRP A 53 14.54 -23.15 16.63
N PHE A 54 14.68 -24.26 17.35
CA PHE A 54 15.73 -25.25 17.12
C PHE A 54 15.56 -25.94 15.76
N LEU A 55 14.33 -26.34 15.41
CA LEU A 55 14.01 -26.87 14.08
C LEU A 55 14.29 -25.85 12.97
N PHE A 56 13.90 -24.58 13.18
CA PHE A 56 14.18 -23.50 12.24
C PHE A 56 15.68 -23.30 12.05
N TRP A 57 16.44 -23.28 13.14
CA TRP A 57 17.90 -23.18 13.11
C TRP A 57 18.55 -24.37 12.37
N ILE A 58 18.08 -25.60 12.60
CA ILE A 58 18.51 -26.79 11.86
C ILE A 58 18.21 -26.64 10.36
N MET A 59 16.98 -26.28 10.00
CA MET A 59 16.57 -26.12 8.59
C MET A 59 17.35 -25.00 7.90
N GLU A 60 17.67 -23.92 8.62
CA GLU A 60 18.53 -22.86 8.12
C GLU A 60 19.97 -23.34 7.84
N ILE A 61 20.55 -24.18 8.70
CA ILE A 61 21.89 -24.77 8.48
C ILE A 61 21.91 -25.64 7.23
N PHE A 62 20.84 -26.42 7.02
CA PHE A 62 20.72 -27.28 5.85
C PHE A 62 20.29 -26.52 4.57
N HIS A 63 20.17 -25.18 4.61
CA HIS A 63 19.81 -24.30 3.49
C HIS A 63 18.50 -24.64 2.74
N TRP A 64 17.70 -25.58 3.25
CA TRP A 64 16.53 -26.12 2.56
C TRP A 64 15.40 -25.07 2.44
N ASP A 65 15.15 -24.32 3.52
CA ASP A 65 14.03 -23.37 3.61
C ASP A 65 14.21 -22.16 2.69
N ILE A 66 15.45 -21.66 2.55
CA ILE A 66 15.78 -20.51 1.69
C ILE A 66 15.44 -20.83 0.23
N THR A 67 15.74 -22.05 -0.22
CA THR A 67 15.56 -22.44 -1.62
C THR A 67 14.08 -22.57 -1.99
N SER A 68 13.26 -23.21 -1.14
CA SER A 68 11.80 -23.28 -1.34
C SER A 68 11.14 -21.89 -1.29
N ASP A 69 11.67 -21.02 -0.45
CA ASP A 69 11.16 -19.67 -0.26
C ASP A 69 11.43 -18.74 -1.44
N MET A 70 12.63 -18.83 -2.01
CA MET A 70 12.97 -18.13 -3.25
C MET A 70 12.04 -18.55 -4.40
N GLN A 71 11.71 -19.85 -4.48
CA GLN A 71 10.76 -20.33 -5.48
C GLN A 71 9.34 -19.79 -5.28
N GLN A 72 8.86 -19.64 -4.04
CA GLN A 72 7.55 -19.05 -3.78
C GLN A 72 7.51 -17.56 -4.13
N GLU A 73 8.55 -16.77 -3.80
CA GLU A 73 8.59 -15.35 -4.21
C GLU A 73 8.67 -15.22 -5.73
N LYS A 74 9.47 -16.06 -6.39
CA LYS A 74 9.53 -16.12 -7.85
C LYS A 74 8.16 -16.43 -8.45
N ARG A 75 7.44 -17.43 -7.94
CA ARG A 75 6.07 -17.76 -8.39
C ARG A 75 5.11 -16.59 -8.25
N ASP A 76 5.12 -15.89 -7.11
CA ASP A 76 4.23 -14.75 -6.88
C ASP A 76 4.56 -13.58 -7.82
N LEU A 77 5.84 -13.35 -8.09
CA LEU A 77 6.31 -12.30 -9.00
C LEU A 77 6.01 -12.65 -10.46
N ASP A 78 6.19 -13.92 -10.85
CA ASP A 78 5.84 -14.44 -12.17
C ASP A 78 4.32 -14.34 -12.37
N PHE A 79 3.50 -14.72 -11.38
CA PHE A 79 2.05 -14.52 -11.43
C PHE A 79 1.68 -13.04 -11.60
N TYR A 80 2.31 -12.15 -10.85
CA TYR A 80 2.07 -10.71 -10.99
C TYR A 80 2.43 -10.21 -12.40
N ASN A 81 3.64 -10.49 -12.88
CA ASN A 81 4.17 -9.97 -14.13
C ASN A 81 3.52 -10.61 -15.37
N LEU A 82 3.27 -11.92 -15.34
CA LEU A 82 2.79 -12.67 -16.50
C LEU A 82 1.26 -12.74 -16.59
N ILE A 83 0.55 -12.60 -15.46
CA ILE A 83 -0.91 -12.70 -15.42
C ILE A 83 -1.56 -11.36 -15.06
N MET A 84 -1.19 -10.78 -13.91
CA MET A 84 -1.90 -9.61 -13.39
C MET A 84 -1.62 -8.33 -14.20
N VAL A 85 -0.38 -8.10 -14.62
CA VAL A 85 -0.03 -6.93 -15.43
C VAL A 85 -0.75 -6.93 -16.78
N PRO A 86 -0.76 -8.02 -17.57
CA PRO A 86 -1.56 -8.09 -18.80
C PRO A 86 -3.06 -8.00 -18.57
N LEU A 87 -3.60 -8.65 -17.54
CA LEU A 87 -5.03 -8.67 -17.25
C LEU A 87 -5.58 -7.30 -16.87
N LEU A 88 -4.84 -6.54 -16.06
CA LEU A 88 -5.24 -5.20 -15.62
C LEU A 88 -4.87 -4.12 -16.65
N GLY A 89 -3.83 -4.37 -17.45
CA GLY A 89 -3.32 -3.44 -18.46
C GLY A 89 -2.07 -2.68 -18.01
N SER A 90 -1.16 -2.48 -18.96
CA SER A 90 0.13 -1.79 -18.76
C SER A 90 0.01 -0.29 -18.47
N TRP A 91 -1.17 0.30 -18.71
CA TRP A 91 -1.49 1.68 -18.34
C TRP A 91 -1.74 1.85 -16.84
N TYR A 92 -2.25 0.81 -16.17
CA TYR A 92 -2.61 0.84 -14.76
C TYR A 92 -1.60 0.14 -13.87
N THR A 93 -0.77 -0.73 -14.44
CA THR A 93 0.21 -1.53 -13.70
C THR A 93 1.52 -1.65 -14.46
N GLN A 94 2.64 -1.75 -13.72
CA GLN A 94 3.97 -1.94 -14.27
C GLN A 94 4.61 -3.21 -13.72
N PRO A 95 5.48 -3.89 -14.50
CA PRO A 95 6.21 -5.05 -14.01
C PRO A 95 7.05 -4.75 -12.77
N ALA A 96 7.13 -5.72 -11.88
CA ALA A 96 7.95 -5.67 -10.68
C ALA A 96 9.24 -6.48 -10.86
N VAL A 97 10.30 -6.04 -10.19
CA VAL A 97 11.64 -6.63 -10.31
C VAL A 97 12.02 -7.31 -9.01
N SER A 98 12.60 -8.50 -9.08
CA SER A 98 13.08 -9.21 -7.90
C SER A 98 14.47 -8.73 -7.49
N ILE A 99 14.71 -8.67 -6.18
CA ILE A 99 16.00 -8.35 -5.60
C ILE A 99 16.35 -9.35 -4.50
N GLU A 100 17.60 -9.81 -4.48
CA GLU A 100 18.10 -10.71 -3.46
C GLU A 100 18.34 -9.95 -2.15
N THR A 101 18.09 -10.64 -1.03
CA THR A 101 18.28 -10.08 0.31
C THR A 101 19.10 -11.04 1.15
N THR A 102 20.10 -10.51 1.85
CA THR A 102 20.94 -11.31 2.75
C THR A 102 20.37 -11.34 4.17
N LYS A 103 20.81 -12.31 4.98
CA LYS A 103 20.49 -12.33 6.42
C LYS A 103 20.93 -11.05 7.14
N GLY A 104 22.07 -10.48 6.74
CA GLY A 104 22.60 -9.24 7.31
C GLY A 104 21.67 -8.05 7.04
N ASP A 105 21.24 -7.90 5.79
CA ASP A 105 20.34 -6.82 5.37
C ASP A 105 19.02 -6.87 6.14
N ILE A 106 18.42 -8.05 6.22
CA ILE A 106 17.14 -8.25 6.90
C ILE A 106 17.25 -8.00 8.40
N LYS A 107 18.30 -8.49 9.06
CA LYS A 107 18.51 -8.22 10.50
C LYS A 107 18.66 -6.72 10.78
N LYS A 108 19.45 -6.02 9.98
CA LYS A 108 19.63 -4.58 10.10
C LYS A 108 18.29 -3.85 9.91
N LEU A 109 17.56 -4.22 8.86
CA LEU A 109 16.27 -3.61 8.56
C LEU A 109 15.21 -3.91 9.62
N GLU A 110 15.16 -5.11 10.19
CA GLU A 110 14.25 -5.43 11.30
C GLU A 110 14.54 -4.58 12.54
N PHE A 111 15.82 -4.37 12.85
CA PHE A 111 16.24 -3.49 13.95
C PHE A 111 15.77 -2.05 13.71
N GLU A 112 16.03 -1.49 12.53
CA GLU A 112 15.62 -0.12 12.18
C GLU A 112 14.09 0.03 12.15
N LEU A 113 13.36 -0.99 11.68
CA LEU A 113 11.90 -0.98 11.59
C LEU A 113 11.18 -1.17 12.93
N ALA A 114 11.89 -1.54 13.99
CA ALA A 114 11.28 -1.86 15.28
C ALA A 114 10.40 -0.72 15.82
N ASN A 115 10.80 0.54 15.60
CA ASN A 115 10.08 1.72 16.08
C ASN A 115 8.94 2.17 15.16
N PHE A 116 8.92 1.74 13.91
CA PHE A 116 7.92 2.17 12.92
C PHE A 116 6.75 1.19 12.77
N ARG A 117 7.00 -0.11 13.01
CA ARG A 117 5.99 -1.16 12.82
C ARG A 117 4.96 -1.15 13.95
N PRO A 118 3.64 -1.22 13.67
CA PRO A 118 2.62 -1.32 14.71
C PRO A 118 2.79 -2.57 15.56
N GLU A 119 2.58 -2.47 16.89
CA GLU A 119 2.75 -3.59 17.84
C GLU A 119 2.03 -4.87 17.41
N LYS A 120 0.75 -4.75 17.00
CA LYS A 120 -0.06 -5.88 16.53
C LYS A 120 0.52 -6.62 15.31
N ARG A 121 1.52 -6.05 14.64
CA ARG A 121 2.17 -6.62 13.45
C ARG A 121 3.55 -7.24 13.74
N LYS A 122 4.16 -6.96 14.89
CA LYS A 122 5.53 -7.39 15.25
C LYS A 122 5.66 -8.90 15.52
N HIS A 123 4.53 -9.61 15.63
CA HIS A 123 4.49 -11.07 15.78
C HIS A 123 5.05 -11.84 14.56
N LYS A 124 5.10 -11.21 13.38
CA LYS A 124 5.80 -11.74 12.19
C LYS A 124 7.09 -10.99 11.90
N GLY A 125 8.13 -11.73 11.54
CA GLY A 125 9.42 -11.21 11.08
C GLY A 125 9.45 -10.94 9.59
N LEU A 126 10.58 -10.45 9.10
CA LEU A 126 10.90 -10.31 7.69
C LEU A 126 11.56 -11.58 7.16
N LYS A 127 11.17 -11.97 5.95
CA LYS A 127 11.68 -13.14 5.27
C LYS A 127 12.97 -12.82 4.53
N VAL A 128 13.96 -13.72 4.62
CA VAL A 128 15.25 -13.62 3.93
C VAL A 128 15.17 -14.28 2.55
N GLY A 129 16.05 -13.88 1.63
CA GLY A 129 16.22 -14.53 0.32
C GLY A 129 15.84 -13.57 -0.80
N MET A 130 14.56 -13.20 -0.90
CA MET A 130 14.07 -12.35 -1.98
C MET A 130 13.09 -11.27 -1.48
N ALA A 131 13.18 -10.11 -2.12
CA ALA A 131 12.21 -9.04 -2.07
C ALA A 131 11.85 -8.59 -3.49
N SER A 132 10.87 -7.70 -3.59
CA SER A 132 10.34 -7.24 -4.87
C SER A 132 10.25 -5.72 -4.91
N ILE A 133 10.75 -5.10 -5.98
CA ILE A 133 10.70 -3.66 -6.25
C ILE A 133 9.51 -3.37 -7.17
N PHE A 134 8.66 -2.42 -6.76
CA PHE A 134 7.53 -1.93 -7.56
C PHE A 134 7.66 -0.41 -7.76
N VAL A 135 6.87 0.13 -8.69
CA VAL A 135 6.61 1.58 -8.76
C VAL A 135 5.89 2.03 -7.50
N ASP A 136 6.25 3.21 -6.99
CA ASP A 136 5.53 3.85 -5.90
C ASP A 136 4.38 4.71 -6.45
N TYR A 137 3.17 4.14 -6.50
CA TYR A 137 1.96 4.85 -6.95
C TYR A 137 1.46 5.91 -5.96
N ALA A 138 2.14 6.12 -4.83
CA ALA A 138 1.91 7.29 -4.00
C ALA A 138 2.56 8.57 -4.57
N PHE A 139 3.37 8.43 -5.62
CA PHE A 139 3.90 9.52 -6.45
C PHE A 139 3.29 9.46 -7.85
N LEU A 140 3.21 10.62 -8.50
CA LEU A 140 2.88 10.65 -9.92
C LEU A 140 4.02 9.98 -10.74
N PRO A 141 3.68 9.22 -11.79
CA PRO A 141 4.67 8.71 -12.72
C PRO A 141 5.50 9.85 -13.31
N THR A 142 6.81 9.62 -13.47
CA THR A 142 7.75 10.63 -13.98
C THR A 142 7.42 11.12 -15.39
N THR A 143 6.65 10.34 -16.16
CA THR A 143 6.11 10.76 -17.47
C THR A 143 5.16 11.95 -17.36
N PHE A 144 4.59 12.21 -16.18
CA PHE A 144 3.73 13.37 -15.92
C PHE A 144 4.50 14.58 -15.39
N ASN A 145 5.82 14.49 -15.15
CA ASN A 145 6.61 15.60 -14.64
C ASN A 145 6.54 16.84 -15.54
N SER A 146 6.37 16.69 -16.85
CA SER A 146 6.20 17.82 -17.77
C SER A 146 4.85 18.53 -17.63
N PHE A 147 3.83 17.85 -17.10
CA PHE A 147 2.49 18.40 -16.86
C PHE A 147 2.33 18.94 -15.45
N CYS A 148 3.07 18.37 -14.49
CA CYS A 148 3.09 18.81 -13.11
C CYS A 148 4.05 19.98 -12.95
N ARG A 149 3.51 21.20 -13.06
CA ARG A 149 4.15 22.38 -12.45
C ARG A 149 4.35 22.10 -10.95
N GLU A 150 5.36 22.74 -10.36
CA GLU A 150 5.67 22.65 -8.93
C GLU A 150 4.38 22.64 -8.09
N GLY A 151 4.18 21.63 -7.25
CA GLY A 151 2.92 21.48 -6.53
C GLY A 151 2.83 20.22 -5.68
N VAL A 152 1.88 20.23 -4.75
CA VAL A 152 1.59 19.09 -3.87
C VAL A 152 0.78 18.04 -4.64
N THR A 153 1.17 16.78 -4.49
CA THR A 153 0.46 15.63 -5.09
C THR A 153 -0.25 14.83 -4.01
N TYR A 154 -1.49 14.45 -4.30
CA TYR A 154 -2.27 13.57 -3.43
C TYR A 154 -2.59 12.26 -4.14
N ALA A 155 -2.30 11.14 -3.48
CA ALA A 155 -2.63 9.80 -3.95
C ALA A 155 -3.64 9.13 -3.01
N VAL A 156 -4.73 8.61 -3.57
CA VAL A 156 -5.81 7.98 -2.81
C VAL A 156 -5.77 6.47 -3.03
N GLU A 157 -5.48 5.71 -1.96
CA GLU A 157 -5.50 4.25 -1.95
C GLU A 157 -6.87 3.77 -1.45
N ILE A 158 -7.61 3.05 -2.31
CA ILE A 158 -8.87 2.40 -1.95
C ILE A 158 -8.67 0.88 -1.99
N LYS A 159 -9.12 0.18 -0.93
CA LYS A 159 -9.28 -1.27 -0.94
C LYS A 159 -10.76 -1.62 -1.13
N PRO A 160 -11.21 -1.88 -2.37
CA PRO A 160 -12.63 -1.84 -2.70
C PRO A 160 -13.40 -3.08 -2.22
N LYS A 161 -12.71 -4.21 -1.99
CA LYS A 161 -13.31 -5.52 -1.64
C LYS A 161 -14.18 -6.05 -2.80
N LYS A 162 -14.99 -7.08 -2.52
CA LYS A 162 -15.77 -7.79 -3.52
C LYS A 162 -16.99 -6.97 -3.93
N GLY A 163 -17.03 -6.55 -5.20
CA GLY A 163 -18.08 -5.72 -5.80
C GLY A 163 -19.29 -6.45 -6.39
N PHE A 164 -19.37 -7.76 -6.22
CA PHE A 164 -20.46 -8.58 -6.76
C PHE A 164 -20.93 -9.61 -5.74
N MET A 165 -22.06 -10.21 -6.04
CA MET A 165 -22.80 -11.14 -5.21
C MET A 165 -22.95 -12.48 -5.93
N GLU A 166 -22.86 -13.61 -5.23
CA GLU A 166 -23.24 -14.93 -5.76
C GLU A 166 -24.77 -15.07 -5.82
N ASP A 167 -25.30 -15.87 -6.74
CA ASP A 167 -26.76 -16.00 -6.91
C ASP A 167 -27.41 -16.80 -5.77
N ASP A 168 -26.76 -17.85 -5.27
CA ASP A 168 -27.36 -18.83 -4.32
C ASP A 168 -27.27 -18.42 -2.84
N ARG A 169 -27.41 -17.13 -2.52
CA ARG A 169 -27.16 -16.65 -1.14
C ARG A 169 -28.40 -16.67 -0.27
N VAL A 170 -28.22 -17.15 0.96
CA VAL A 170 -29.23 -17.15 2.03
C VAL A 170 -29.40 -15.75 2.67
N ILE A 171 -28.38 -14.89 2.59
CA ILE A 171 -28.36 -13.58 3.26
C ILE A 171 -28.29 -12.46 2.22
N ASP A 172 -29.25 -11.54 2.29
CA ASP A 172 -29.29 -10.32 1.47
C ASP A 172 -28.35 -9.21 2.00
N LYS A 173 -27.07 -9.55 2.17
CA LYS A 173 -26.00 -8.60 2.48
C LYS A 173 -24.72 -9.03 1.77
N CYS A 174 -23.94 -8.06 1.29
CA CYS A 174 -22.64 -8.36 0.69
C CYS A 174 -21.66 -8.91 1.74
N GLN A 175 -20.65 -9.65 1.28
CA GLN A 175 -19.68 -10.31 2.16
C GLN A 175 -18.92 -9.31 3.06
N PHE A 176 -18.66 -8.08 2.58
CA PHE A 176 -18.03 -7.05 3.39
C PHE A 176 -18.91 -6.62 4.56
N CYS A 177 -20.18 -6.32 4.29
CA CYS A 177 -21.14 -5.88 5.31
C CYS A 177 -21.34 -6.96 6.38
N VAL A 178 -21.47 -8.23 6.00
CA VAL A 178 -21.56 -9.34 6.97
C VAL A 178 -20.29 -9.44 7.81
N LYS A 179 -19.10 -9.36 7.19
CA LYS A 179 -17.81 -9.41 7.92
C LYS A 179 -17.60 -8.25 8.90
N GLN A 180 -18.25 -7.10 8.71
CA GLN A 180 -18.16 -5.98 9.67
C GLN A 180 -18.72 -6.36 11.05
N TYR A 181 -19.81 -7.14 11.11
CA TYR A 181 -20.36 -7.62 12.38
C TYR A 181 -19.39 -8.55 13.12
N LEU A 182 -18.72 -9.46 12.39
CA LEU A 182 -17.69 -10.31 12.97
C LEU A 182 -16.50 -9.51 13.51
N LYS A 183 -16.08 -8.47 12.78
CA LYS A 183 -15.01 -7.57 13.25
C LYS A 183 -15.39 -6.82 14.53
N ILE A 184 -16.64 -6.36 14.67
CA ILE A 184 -17.14 -5.76 15.93
C ILE A 184 -17.10 -6.78 17.05
N LYS A 185 -17.65 -7.99 16.82
CA LYS A 185 -17.66 -9.07 17.83
C LYS A 185 -16.26 -9.41 18.31
N ASN A 186 -15.29 -9.44 17.40
CA ASN A 186 -13.87 -9.72 17.70
C ASN A 186 -13.09 -8.46 18.14
N GLN A 187 -13.75 -7.34 18.39
CA GLN A 187 -13.16 -6.07 18.83
C GLN A 187 -12.04 -5.54 17.90
N GLN A 188 -12.10 -5.90 16.61
CA GLN A 188 -11.12 -5.49 15.61
C GLN A 188 -11.37 -4.09 15.06
N ILE A 189 -12.61 -3.59 15.20
CA ILE A 189 -13.06 -2.26 14.81
C ILE A 189 -13.96 -1.69 15.90
N LYS A 190 -13.99 -0.36 16.03
CA LYS A 190 -14.83 0.33 17.03
C LYS A 190 -16.25 0.61 16.52
N LYS A 191 -16.40 0.82 15.20
CA LYS A 191 -17.66 1.24 14.57
C LYS A 191 -17.82 0.53 13.22
N LEU A 192 -19.06 0.10 12.93
CA LEU A 192 -19.43 -0.43 11.62
C LEU A 192 -19.22 0.61 10.53
N SER A 193 -18.62 0.21 9.41
CA SER A 193 -18.55 1.06 8.23
C SER A 193 -19.89 1.00 7.46
N SER A 194 -20.39 2.16 7.04
CA SER A 194 -21.53 2.26 6.10
C SER A 194 -21.12 2.02 4.64
N TYR A 195 -19.83 1.76 4.38
CA TYR A 195 -19.31 1.45 3.05
C TYR A 195 -19.87 0.12 2.54
N CYS A 196 -20.43 0.13 1.33
CA CYS A 196 -20.81 -1.07 0.60
C CYS A 196 -20.01 -1.16 -0.71
N PRO A 197 -19.26 -2.25 -0.96
CA PRO A 197 -18.61 -2.45 -2.25
C PRO A 197 -19.59 -2.45 -3.43
N LEU A 198 -20.81 -2.97 -3.26
CA LEU A 198 -21.79 -3.01 -4.34
C LEU A 198 -22.18 -1.60 -4.78
N ASP A 199 -22.23 -0.65 -3.84
CA ASP A 199 -22.48 0.75 -4.16
C ASP A 199 -21.32 1.34 -4.98
N LEU A 200 -20.06 1.01 -4.64
CA LEU A 200 -18.87 1.47 -5.38
C LEU A 200 -18.79 0.89 -6.80
N PHE A 201 -19.20 -0.36 -7.00
CA PHE A 201 -19.15 -1.04 -8.30
C PHE A 201 -20.49 -0.98 -9.08
N SER A 202 -21.44 -0.15 -8.63
CA SER A 202 -22.80 -0.12 -9.17
C SER A 202 -22.94 0.54 -10.55
N GLY A 203 -21.99 1.40 -10.94
CA GLY A 203 -22.14 2.31 -12.09
C GLY A 203 -23.12 3.47 -11.86
N ASP A 204 -23.73 3.55 -10.67
CA ASP A 204 -24.68 4.60 -10.28
C ASP A 204 -23.94 5.69 -9.48
N THR A 205 -23.93 6.91 -10.00
CA THR A 205 -23.18 8.03 -9.44
C THR A 205 -23.55 8.34 -7.99
N GLU A 206 -24.82 8.23 -7.61
CA GLU A 206 -25.28 8.52 -6.25
C GLU A 206 -24.81 7.44 -5.27
N LYS A 207 -24.90 6.16 -5.67
CA LYS A 207 -24.40 5.04 -4.88
C LYS A 207 -22.88 5.11 -4.73
N ILE A 208 -22.16 5.40 -5.82
CA ILE A 208 -20.71 5.59 -5.79
C ILE A 208 -20.34 6.73 -4.82
N CYS A 209 -21.01 7.88 -4.92
CA CYS A 209 -20.80 9.02 -4.01
C CYS A 209 -21.04 8.62 -2.55
N ARG A 210 -22.10 7.88 -2.27
CA ARG A 210 -22.40 7.35 -0.92
C ARG A 210 -21.30 6.44 -0.41
N ALA A 211 -20.79 5.54 -1.26
CA ALA A 211 -19.70 4.63 -0.91
C ALA A 211 -18.40 5.41 -0.59
N LEU A 212 -18.06 6.42 -1.38
CA LEU A 212 -16.90 7.28 -1.15
C LEU A 212 -17.03 8.09 0.15
N LYS A 213 -18.18 8.71 0.40
CA LYS A 213 -18.47 9.42 1.66
C LYS A 213 -18.34 8.49 2.88
N ALA A 214 -18.80 7.25 2.75
CA ALA A 214 -18.67 6.24 3.80
C ALA A 214 -17.20 5.82 4.04
N LEU A 215 -16.40 5.70 2.98
CA LEU A 215 -14.96 5.45 3.09
C LEU A 215 -14.23 6.61 3.78
N ILE A 216 -14.58 7.85 3.46
CA ILE A 216 -14.00 9.03 4.13
C ILE A 216 -14.40 9.03 5.62
N SER A 217 -15.68 8.84 5.92
CA SER A 217 -16.17 8.93 7.31
C SER A 217 -15.70 7.78 8.23
N ASN A 218 -15.39 6.60 7.67
CA ASN A 218 -14.89 5.45 8.42
C ASN A 218 -13.87 4.66 7.57
N PRO A 219 -12.61 5.16 7.44
CA PRO A 219 -11.61 4.64 6.50
C PRO A 219 -11.19 3.19 6.73
N GLN A 220 -11.11 2.73 7.97
CA GLN A 220 -10.55 1.42 8.35
C GLN A 220 -9.26 1.08 7.60
N ASN A 221 -9.17 -0.14 7.05
CA ASN A 221 -8.12 -0.53 6.11
C ASN A 221 -8.61 -0.47 4.66
N ASN A 222 -9.59 0.39 4.40
CA ASN A 222 -10.28 0.53 3.13
C ASN A 222 -9.94 1.83 2.39
N LEU A 223 -9.51 2.88 3.10
CA LEU A 223 -9.08 4.14 2.51
C LEU A 223 -7.79 4.65 3.19
N ARG A 224 -6.83 5.10 2.38
CA ARG A 224 -5.67 5.88 2.81
C ARG A 224 -5.39 6.98 1.79
N ILE A 225 -4.86 8.11 2.25
CA ILE A 225 -4.40 9.19 1.37
C ILE A 225 -2.95 9.49 1.70
N PHE A 226 -2.16 9.73 0.66
CA PHE A 226 -0.77 10.13 0.73
C PHE A 226 -0.60 11.52 0.11
N CYS A 227 0.22 12.35 0.73
CA CYS A 227 0.62 13.67 0.25
C CYS A 227 2.12 13.60 -0.08
N ASN A 228 2.50 13.81 -1.34
CA ASN A 228 3.88 13.67 -1.83
C ASN A 228 4.52 12.35 -1.38
N GLY A 229 3.77 11.27 -1.50
CA GLY A 229 4.22 9.95 -1.06
C GLY A 229 4.43 9.83 0.45
N VAL A 230 3.81 10.64 1.31
CA VAL A 230 3.83 10.47 2.78
C VAL A 230 2.39 10.25 3.28
N TYR A 231 2.20 9.34 4.25
CA TYR A 231 0.85 9.06 4.79
C TYR A 231 0.22 10.32 5.37
N TYR A 232 -0.97 10.67 4.87
CA TYR A 232 -1.65 11.91 5.22
C TYR A 232 -2.96 11.67 5.96
N TYR A 233 -3.82 10.75 5.49
CA TYR A 233 -5.16 10.51 6.04
C TYR A 233 -5.59 9.03 6.02
N GLY A 234 -6.42 8.61 6.99
CA GLY A 234 -7.04 7.28 7.13
C GLY A 234 -7.60 7.02 8.54
N GLU A 235 -7.66 5.75 8.98
CA GLU A 235 -8.38 5.30 10.21
C GLU A 235 -8.06 6.06 11.50
N ASN A 236 -6.84 6.56 11.66
CA ASN A 236 -6.40 7.23 12.89
C ASN A 236 -6.24 8.75 12.73
N THR A 237 -6.93 9.34 11.76
CA THR A 237 -6.82 10.77 11.43
C THR A 237 -8.18 11.45 11.60
N SER A 238 -8.20 12.68 12.13
CA SER A 238 -9.45 13.46 12.15
C SER A 238 -9.93 13.74 10.73
N GLN A 239 -11.26 13.70 10.53
CA GLN A 239 -11.90 14.05 9.28
C GLN A 239 -11.63 15.52 8.89
N ASP A 240 -11.36 16.41 9.85
CA ASP A 240 -11.00 17.81 9.58
C ASP A 240 -9.75 17.93 8.70
N LYS A 241 -8.80 17.00 8.85
CA LYS A 241 -7.59 16.95 8.02
C LYS A 241 -7.91 16.66 6.56
N PHE A 242 -8.94 15.86 6.29
CA PHE A 242 -9.41 15.61 4.93
C PHE A 242 -10.04 16.88 4.32
N TYR A 243 -10.82 17.64 5.10
CA TYR A 243 -11.38 18.90 4.62
C TYR A 243 -10.30 19.97 4.41
N THR A 244 -9.30 20.03 5.29
CA THR A 244 -8.13 20.92 5.11
C THR A 244 -7.43 20.64 3.78
N MET A 245 -7.19 19.36 3.46
CA MET A 245 -6.63 18.94 2.18
C MET A 245 -7.49 19.38 0.99
N LEU A 246 -8.82 19.25 1.07
CA LEU A 246 -9.70 19.69 -0.02
C LEU A 246 -9.62 21.20 -0.24
N ASN A 247 -9.60 21.98 0.85
CA ASN A 247 -9.46 23.43 0.77
C ASN A 247 -8.12 23.82 0.13
N GLU A 248 -7.01 23.21 0.55
CA GLU A 248 -5.69 23.44 -0.07
C GLU A 248 -5.68 23.11 -1.57
N LEU A 249 -6.38 22.05 -1.98
CA LEU A 249 -6.44 21.59 -3.37
C LEU A 249 -7.28 22.49 -4.27
N PHE A 250 -8.39 23.03 -3.77
CA PHE A 250 -9.40 23.69 -4.59
C PHE A 250 -9.57 25.19 -4.31
N GLU A 251 -9.15 25.72 -3.17
CA GLU A 251 -9.24 27.17 -2.88
C GLU A 251 -8.01 27.95 -3.37
N CYS A 252 -6.90 27.28 -3.67
CA CYS A 252 -5.70 27.92 -4.25
C CYS A 252 -5.90 28.35 -5.72
N SER A 253 -6.92 27.85 -6.41
CA SER A 253 -7.21 28.21 -7.81
C SER A 253 -8.02 29.48 -7.99
N ASP A 254 -8.69 29.99 -6.95
CA ASP A 254 -9.61 31.12 -7.08
C ASP A 254 -8.90 32.49 -6.98
N ASN A 255 -7.71 32.54 -6.37
CA ASN A 255 -6.96 33.80 -6.19
C ASN A 255 -6.11 34.23 -7.41
N GLU A 256 -5.89 33.36 -8.41
CA GLU A 256 -5.12 33.72 -9.61
C GLU A 256 -5.96 34.36 -10.72
N TYR A 257 -7.29 34.20 -10.70
CA TYR A 257 -8.18 34.81 -11.70
C TYR A 257 -8.52 36.28 -11.42
N ASP A 258 -8.38 36.76 -10.19
CA ASP A 258 -8.81 38.11 -9.81
C ASP A 258 -7.71 39.18 -10.01
N SER A 259 -6.45 38.77 -10.18
CA SER A 259 -5.32 39.69 -10.35
C SER A 259 -5.04 40.10 -11.80
N THR A 260 -5.71 39.47 -12.79
CA THR A 260 -5.58 39.82 -14.21
C THR A 260 -6.69 40.71 -14.75
N SER A 261 -7.77 40.94 -13.98
CA SER A 261 -8.91 41.77 -14.41
C SER A 261 -8.76 43.28 -14.10
N THR A 262 -7.72 43.70 -13.38
CA THR A 262 -7.52 45.12 -12.97
C THR A 262 -6.37 45.86 -13.68
N ARG A 263 -5.71 45.25 -14.68
CA ARG A 263 -4.57 45.91 -15.39
C ARG A 263 -4.87 46.53 -16.76
N ASN A 264 -6.12 46.49 -17.24
CA ASN A 264 -6.51 47.11 -18.52
C ASN A 264 -7.56 48.21 -18.35
N GLN A 265 -7.30 49.19 -17.49
CA GLN A 265 -7.96 50.51 -17.55
C GLN A 265 -6.99 51.60 -17.11
N SER A 266 -6.20 52.10 -18.06
CA SER A 266 -5.58 53.44 -18.05
C SER A 266 -5.02 53.73 -19.44
#